data_AF-A0A531JGU9-F1
#
_entry.id   AF-A0A531JGU9-F1
#
_cell.length_a   1.000
_cell.length_b   1.000
_cell.length_c   1.000
_cell.angle_alpha   90.00
_cell.angle_beta   90.00
_cell.angle_gamma   90.00
#
_symmetry.space_group_name_H-M   'P 1'
#
loop_
_entity.id
_entity.type
_entity.pdbx_description
1 polymer ?
#
loop_
_entity_poly.entity_id
_entity_poly.type
_entity_poly.pdbx_seq_one_letter_code
_entity_poly.pdbx_strand_id
1 'polypeptide(L)'
;MMKIAIVENRCLAIVTGTFAANIAAKDIEHQFDALTHFPDRRANAELDELAHRLNEFAGYVVELWEKASAPNPEPEIEAFTRRHVELTRRYWAAESRCMNWFITGPARFPVARNEKRMKISDARRAGPV
;
A
#
# COMPACT_ATOMS: atom_id res chain seq x y z
N MET A 1 -18.96 6.88 -8.90
CA MET A 1 -17.64 6.74 -8.26
C MET A 1 -16.69 6.08 -9.25
N MET A 2 -15.63 6.77 -9.66
CA MET A 2 -14.60 6.23 -10.56
C MET A 2 -13.88 5.08 -9.84
N LYS A 3 -13.79 3.92 -10.49
CA LYS A 3 -13.05 2.76 -9.98
C LYS A 3 -11.86 2.48 -10.88
N ILE A 4 -10.68 2.56 -10.30
CA ILE A 4 -9.39 2.36 -10.98
C ILE A 4 -8.64 1.14 -10.45
N ALA A 5 -9.04 0.65 -9.29
CA ALA A 5 -8.43 -0.48 -8.60
C ALA A 5 -9.51 -1.46 -8.13
N ILE A 6 -9.31 -2.75 -8.41
CA ILE A 6 -10.24 -3.82 -8.05
C ILE A 6 -9.44 -4.97 -7.44
N VAL A 7 -9.91 -5.50 -6.31
CA VAL A 7 -9.38 -6.73 -5.72
C VAL A 7 -10.30 -7.88 -6.06
N GLU A 8 -9.78 -8.87 -6.78
CA GLU A 8 -10.48 -10.10 -7.13
C GLU A 8 -9.53 -11.29 -6.97
N ASN A 9 -10.01 -12.40 -6.43
CA ASN A 9 -9.23 -13.64 -6.28
C ASN A 9 -7.84 -13.43 -5.64
N ARG A 10 -7.78 -12.61 -4.58
CA ARG A 10 -6.53 -12.22 -3.87
C ARG A 10 -5.50 -11.50 -4.77
N CYS A 11 -5.95 -10.88 -5.84
CA CYS A 11 -5.14 -10.09 -6.74
C CYS A 11 -5.71 -8.68 -6.87
N LEU A 12 -4.85 -7.68 -6.75
CA LEU A 12 -5.17 -6.29 -6.99
C LEU A 12 -4.83 -5.92 -8.43
N ALA A 13 -5.86 -5.67 -9.23
CA ALA A 13 -5.74 -5.12 -10.57
C ALA A 13 -5.94 -3.60 -10.54
N ILE A 14 -5.01 -2.86 -11.14
CA ILE A 14 -5.03 -1.39 -11.21
C ILE A 14 -4.89 -0.99 -12.67
N VAL A 15 -5.77 -0.10 -13.15
CA VAL A 15 -5.73 0.47 -14.50
C VAL A 15 -6.07 1.96 -14.45
N THR A 16 -5.12 2.81 -14.84
CA THR A 16 -5.28 4.26 -14.96
C THR A 16 -4.52 4.79 -16.17
N GLY A 17 -5.23 5.37 -17.15
CA GLY A 17 -4.59 5.88 -18.36
C GLY A 17 -3.71 4.83 -19.04
N THR A 18 -2.39 5.08 -19.07
CA THR A 18 -1.38 4.16 -19.62
C THR A 18 -0.74 3.25 -18.58
N PHE A 19 -1.01 3.46 -17.29
CA PHE A 19 -0.50 2.66 -16.20
C PHE A 19 -1.41 1.46 -15.91
N ALA A 20 -0.81 0.27 -15.89
CA ALA A 20 -1.46 -0.94 -15.42
C ALA A 20 -0.53 -1.70 -14.46
N ALA A 21 -1.10 -2.23 -13.39
CA ALA A 21 -0.38 -3.07 -12.44
C ALA A 21 -1.27 -4.20 -11.94
N ASN A 22 -0.67 -5.36 -11.73
CA ASN A 22 -1.30 -6.49 -11.06
C ASN A 22 -0.41 -6.90 -9.89
N ILE A 23 -1.00 -7.09 -8.71
CA ILE A 23 -0.28 -7.46 -7.48
C ILE A 23 -1.04 -8.60 -6.82
N ALA A 24 -0.44 -9.79 -6.77
CA ALA A 24 -1.04 -10.91 -6.05
C ALA A 24 -0.69 -10.83 -4.55
N ALA A 25 -1.61 -11.21 -3.67
CA ALA A 25 -1.36 -11.26 -2.23
C ALA A 25 -0.15 -12.14 -1.91
N LYS A 26 0.01 -13.25 -2.63
CA LYS A 26 1.14 -14.18 -2.51
C LYS A 26 2.50 -13.51 -2.72
N ASP A 27 2.57 -12.46 -3.54
CA ASP A 27 3.83 -11.75 -3.81
C ASP A 27 4.27 -10.89 -2.61
N ILE A 28 3.34 -10.52 -1.72
CA ILE A 28 3.59 -9.64 -0.58
C ILE A 28 3.45 -10.35 0.78
N GLU A 29 2.89 -11.56 0.82
CA GLU A 29 2.70 -12.36 2.04
C GLU A 29 3.95 -12.45 2.92
N HIS A 30 5.09 -12.76 2.30
CA HIS A 30 6.38 -12.89 2.99
C HIS A 30 6.83 -11.60 3.71
N GLN A 31 6.27 -10.45 3.35
CA GLN A 31 6.56 -9.18 4.00
C GLN A 31 5.93 -9.08 5.39
N PHE A 32 4.98 -9.96 5.71
CA PHE A 32 4.22 -9.96 6.96
C PHE A 32 4.55 -11.12 7.90
N ASP A 33 5.40 -12.07 7.48
CA ASP A 33 5.74 -13.28 8.26
C ASP A 33 6.30 -12.98 9.66
N ALA A 34 7.06 -11.89 9.79
CA ALA A 34 7.65 -11.48 11.06
C ALA A 34 6.74 -10.58 11.90
N LEU A 35 5.55 -10.23 11.40
CA LEU A 35 4.66 -9.21 11.96
C LEU A 35 3.35 -9.80 12.52
N THR A 36 2.84 -10.87 11.92
CA THR A 36 1.56 -11.49 12.26
C THR A 36 1.63 -13.02 12.12
N HIS A 37 0.74 -13.72 12.84
CA HIS A 37 0.54 -15.16 12.66
C HIS A 37 -0.26 -15.53 11.41
N PHE A 38 -0.90 -14.55 10.77
CA PHE A 38 -1.76 -14.74 9.58
C PHE A 38 -1.31 -13.82 8.43
N PRO A 39 -0.11 -14.05 7.86
CA PRO A 39 0.44 -13.19 6.80
C PRO A 39 -0.44 -13.20 5.54
N ASP A 40 -1.08 -14.32 5.25
CA ASP A 40 -2.04 -14.49 4.15
C ASP A 40 -3.25 -13.56 4.26
N ARG A 41 -3.82 -13.43 5.47
CA ARG A 41 -4.97 -12.55 5.74
C ARG A 41 -4.56 -11.09 5.72
N ARG A 42 -3.37 -10.79 6.27
CA ARG A 42 -2.82 -9.43 6.29
C ARG A 42 -2.53 -8.92 4.88
N ALA A 43 -1.93 -9.75 4.03
CA ALA A 43 -1.69 -9.41 2.63
C ALA A 43 -2.98 -9.06 1.88
N ASN A 44 -4.06 -9.84 2.05
CA ASN A 44 -5.36 -9.51 1.44
C ASN A 44 -5.90 -8.16 1.92
N ALA A 45 -5.90 -7.94 3.24
CA ALA A 45 -6.39 -6.69 3.82
C ALA A 45 -5.60 -5.48 3.30
N GLU A 46 -4.27 -5.62 3.14
CA GLU A 46 -3.43 -4.56 2.58
C GLU A 46 -3.74 -4.25 1.10
N LEU A 47 -4.08 -5.27 0.30
CA LEU A 47 -4.53 -5.06 -1.07
C LEU A 47 -5.88 -4.34 -1.11
N ASP A 48 -6.83 -4.71 -0.24
CA ASP A 48 -8.13 -4.05 -0.13
C ASP A 48 -7.98 -2.59 0.31
N GLU A 49 -7.12 -2.33 1.31
CA GLU A 49 -6.83 -0.98 1.77
C GLU A 49 -6.15 -0.13 0.68
N LEU A 50 -5.20 -0.69 -0.09
CA LEU A 50 -4.58 0.03 -1.20
C LEU A 50 -5.61 0.35 -2.30
N ALA A 51 -6.47 -0.60 -2.67
CA ALA A 51 -7.54 -0.38 -3.63
C ALA A 51 -8.49 0.72 -3.17
N HIS A 52 -8.84 0.73 -1.88
CA HIS A 52 -9.69 1.75 -1.28
C HIS A 52 -9.05 3.14 -1.41
N ARG A 53 -7.79 3.31 -0.98
CA ARG A 53 -7.08 4.61 -1.07
C ARG A 53 -6.99 5.13 -2.51
N LEU A 54 -6.74 4.25 -3.48
CA LEU A 54 -6.65 4.62 -4.90
C LEU A 54 -8.02 5.07 -5.45
N ASN A 55 -9.07 4.31 -5.17
CA ASN A 55 -10.42 4.64 -5.64
C ASN A 55 -10.99 5.90 -4.96
N GLU A 56 -10.70 6.11 -3.67
CA GLU A 56 -11.09 7.31 -2.93
C GLU A 56 -10.45 8.56 -3.54
N PHE A 57 -9.14 8.53 -3.80
CA PHE A 57 -8.44 9.64 -4.44
C PHE A 57 -8.98 9.92 -5.85
N ALA A 58 -9.18 8.87 -6.67
CA ALA A 58 -9.73 9.04 -8.01
C ALA A 58 -11.15 9.66 -7.97
N GLY A 59 -12.00 9.22 -7.04
CA GLY A 59 -13.31 9.82 -6.81
C GLY A 59 -13.22 11.30 -6.43
N TYR A 60 -12.33 11.63 -5.49
CA TYR A 60 -12.12 13.01 -5.03
C TYR A 60 -11.65 13.94 -6.15
N VAL A 61 -10.70 13.50 -6.98
CA VAL A 61 -10.18 14.33 -8.10
C VAL A 61 -11.27 14.58 -9.15
N VAL A 62 -12.10 13.58 -9.45
CA VAL A 62 -13.24 13.76 -10.38
C VAL A 62 -14.25 14.75 -9.81
N GLU A 63 -14.62 14.63 -8.52
CA GLU A 63 -15.53 15.58 -7.88
C GLU A 63 -14.98 17.02 -7.86
N LEU A 64 -13.66 17.17 -7.66
CA LEU A 64 -13.00 18.46 -7.71
C LEU A 64 -13.02 19.05 -9.12
N TRP A 65 -12.79 18.22 -10.14
CA TRP A 65 -12.85 18.62 -11.54
C TRP A 65 -14.24 19.13 -11.95
N GLU A 66 -15.31 18.41 -11.56
CA GLU A 66 -16.69 18.82 -11.82
C GLU A 66 -17.00 20.21 -11.24
N LYS A 67 -16.41 20.56 -10.10
CA LYS A 67 -16.58 21.87 -9.43
C LYS A 67 -15.70 22.96 -10.04
N ALA A 68 -14.48 22.63 -10.45
CA ALA A 68 -13.46 23.61 -10.84
C ALA A 68 -13.45 23.96 -12.33
N SER A 69 -14.11 23.18 -13.20
CA SER A 69 -14.10 23.36 -14.66
C SER A 69 -12.67 23.50 -15.25
N ALA A 70 -11.74 22.77 -14.63
CA ALA A 70 -10.30 22.80 -14.91
C ALA A 70 -9.91 21.67 -15.91
N PRO A 71 -8.65 21.56 -16.38
CA PRO A 71 -8.28 20.57 -17.39
C PRO A 71 -8.38 19.11 -16.90
N ASN A 72 -8.28 18.17 -17.85
CA ASN A 72 -8.55 16.72 -17.70
C ASN A 72 -7.95 16.11 -16.40
N PRO A 73 -8.75 15.43 -15.55
CA PRO A 73 -8.28 14.79 -14.32
C PRO A 73 -7.42 13.53 -14.53
N GLU A 74 -7.48 12.89 -15.70
CA GLU A 74 -6.83 11.60 -15.93
C GLU A 74 -5.30 11.57 -15.72
N PRO A 75 -4.50 12.55 -16.19
CA PRO A 75 -3.05 12.53 -16.01
C PRO A 75 -2.63 12.62 -14.54
N GLU A 76 -3.38 13.37 -13.73
CA GLU A 76 -3.11 13.51 -12.30
C GLU A 76 -3.43 12.22 -11.55
N ILE A 77 -4.56 11.59 -11.89
CA ILE A 77 -4.95 10.28 -11.33
C ILE A 77 -3.90 9.22 -11.69
N GLU A 78 -3.39 9.21 -12.92
CA GLU A 78 -2.31 8.28 -13.32
C GLU A 78 -1.03 8.54 -12.52
N ALA A 79 -0.57 9.79 -12.45
CA ALA A 79 0.67 10.16 -11.75
C ALA A 79 0.61 9.80 -10.26
N PHE A 80 -0.50 10.11 -9.59
CA PHE A 80 -0.72 9.72 -8.20
C PHE A 80 -0.72 8.21 -8.03
N THR A 81 -1.47 7.48 -8.87
CA THR A 81 -1.59 6.02 -8.78
C THR A 81 -0.23 5.35 -8.89
N ARG A 82 0.57 5.73 -9.90
CA ARG A 82 1.92 5.19 -10.12
C ARG A 82 2.81 5.41 -8.91
N ARG A 83 2.85 6.65 -8.39
CA ARG A 83 3.69 7.02 -7.24
C ARG A 83 3.24 6.34 -5.96
N HIS A 84 1.93 6.24 -5.72
CA HIS A 84 1.38 5.64 -4.51
C HIS A 84 1.63 4.13 -4.44
N VAL A 85 1.50 3.43 -5.57
CA VAL A 85 1.85 2.01 -5.68
C VAL A 85 3.34 1.79 -5.41
N GLU A 86 4.21 2.64 -5.96
CA GLU A 86 5.65 2.55 -5.72
C GLU A 86 6.00 2.76 -4.24
N LEU A 87 5.45 3.81 -3.63
CA LEU A 87 5.66 4.12 -2.21
C LEU A 87 5.16 2.99 -1.30
N THR A 88 3.99 2.44 -1.61
CA THR A 88 3.40 1.34 -0.84
C THR A 88 4.31 0.09 -0.89
N ARG A 89 4.86 -0.25 -2.06
CA ARG A 89 5.83 -1.36 -2.17
C ARG A 89 7.10 -1.12 -1.33
N ARG A 90 7.61 0.11 -1.32
CA ARG A 90 8.78 0.50 -0.50
C ARG A 90 8.48 0.45 1.00
N TYR A 91 7.23 0.76 1.38
CA TYR A 91 6.73 0.63 2.74
C TYR A 91 6.70 -0.84 3.16
N TRP A 92 6.04 -1.73 2.42
CA TRP A 92 5.99 -3.14 2.79
C TRP A 92 7.38 -3.78 2.91
N ALA A 93 8.31 -3.43 2.02
CA ALA A 93 9.70 -3.89 2.10
C ALA A 93 10.49 -3.33 3.30
N ALA A 94 10.06 -2.22 3.89
CA ALA A 94 10.60 -1.73 5.15
C ALA A 94 9.96 -2.43 6.35
N GLU A 95 8.63 -2.59 6.31
CA GLU A 95 7.84 -3.23 7.34
C GLU A 95 8.29 -4.67 7.57
N SER A 96 8.62 -5.41 6.51
CA SER A 96 9.12 -6.80 6.59
C SER A 96 10.42 -6.97 7.39
N ARG A 97 11.15 -5.87 7.62
CA ARG A 97 12.38 -5.88 8.44
C ARG A 97 12.04 -5.74 9.92
N CYS A 98 10.91 -5.12 10.24
CA CYS A 98 10.40 -5.02 11.59
C CYS A 98 9.94 -6.40 12.04
N MET A 99 10.32 -6.76 13.25
CA MET A 99 9.91 -7.99 13.91
C MET A 99 8.91 -7.63 14.99
N ASN A 100 7.92 -8.48 15.17
CA ASN A 100 7.03 -8.44 16.32
C ASN A 100 7.56 -9.41 17.39
N TRP A 101 7.67 -8.93 18.63
CA TRP A 101 8.17 -9.72 19.75
C TRP A 101 7.26 -10.90 20.09
N PHE A 102 5.95 -10.79 19.83
CA PHE A 102 5.00 -11.90 19.98
C PHE A 102 5.27 -13.02 18.97
N ILE A 103 5.79 -12.69 17.79
CA ILE A 103 6.10 -13.66 16.73
C ILE A 103 7.47 -14.28 16.93
N THR A 104 8.47 -13.48 17.32
CA THR A 104 9.87 -13.91 17.47
C THR A 104 10.23 -14.44 18.86
N GLY A 105 9.36 -14.19 19.85
CA GLY A 105 9.54 -14.53 21.25
C GLY A 105 10.38 -13.48 22.01
N PRO A 106 10.02 -13.16 23.27
CA PRO A 106 10.67 -12.08 24.03
C PRO A 106 12.16 -12.33 24.28
N ALA A 107 12.58 -13.59 24.44
CA ALA A 107 13.96 -13.94 24.73
C ALA A 107 14.93 -13.71 23.55
N ARG A 108 14.42 -13.62 22.32
CA ARG A 108 15.24 -13.46 21.09
C ARG A 108 15.01 -12.13 20.38
N PHE A 109 14.20 -11.25 20.96
CA PHE A 109 13.78 -10.01 20.31
C PHE A 109 14.89 -8.94 20.34
N PRO A 110 15.41 -8.48 19.18
CA PRO A 110 16.52 -7.55 19.14
C PRO A 110 16.02 -6.09 19.23
N VAL A 111 15.61 -5.65 20.44
CA VAL A 111 14.94 -4.36 20.73
C VAL A 111 15.55 -3.18 19.95
N ALA A 112 16.81 -2.84 20.22
CA ALA A 112 17.47 -1.66 19.61
C ALA A 112 17.56 -1.74 18.06
N ARG A 113 17.77 -2.95 17.52
CA ARG A 113 17.78 -3.19 16.07
C ARG A 113 16.38 -3.00 15.48
N ASN A 114 15.36 -3.45 16.20
CA ASN A 114 13.98 -3.35 15.76
C ASN A 114 13.46 -1.92 15.81
N GLU A 115 13.77 -1.16 16.85
CA GLU A 115 13.44 0.26 16.97
C GLU A 115 13.95 1.08 15.78
N LYS A 116 15.21 0.85 15.37
CA LYS A 116 15.78 1.53 14.19
C LYS A 116 15.00 1.20 12.90
N ARG A 117 14.53 -0.04 12.77
CA ARG A 117 13.77 -0.49 11.59
C ARG A 117 12.35 0.05 11.58
N MET A 118 11.69 0.08 12.73
CA MET A 118 10.37 0.70 12.89
C MET A 118 10.41 2.18 12.50
N LYS A 119 11.40 2.95 12.97
CA LYS A 119 11.58 4.36 12.57
C LYS A 119 11.66 4.55 11.04
N ILE A 120 12.35 3.64 10.34
CA ILE A 120 12.46 3.68 8.87
C ILE A 120 11.12 3.32 8.21
N SER A 121 10.41 2.34 8.77
CA SER A 121 9.08 1.93 8.29
C SER A 121 8.06 3.06 8.45
N ASP A 122 8.00 3.66 9.63
CA ASP A 122 7.07 4.75 9.96
C ASP A 122 7.31 5.98 9.07
N ALA A 123 8.58 6.35 8.85
CA ALA A 123 8.94 7.45 7.95
C ALA A 123 8.47 7.20 6.50
N ARG A 124 8.39 5.93 6.07
CA ARG A 124 7.87 5.56 4.73
C ARG A 124 6.35 5.47 4.70
N ARG A 125 5.72 5.15 5.83
CA ARG A 125 4.26 5.11 5.98
C ARG A 125 3.64 6.50 5.91
N ALA A 126 4.30 7.50 6.52
CA ALA A 126 3.82 8.87 6.56
C ALA A 126 3.85 9.58 5.18
N GLY A 127 4.58 9.03 4.20
CA GLY A 127 4.83 9.70 2.91
C GLY A 127 5.72 10.94 3.05
N PRO A 128 6.25 11.50 1.94
CA PRO A 128 6.81 12.85 1.97
C PRO A 128 5.67 13.85 2.20
N VAL A 129 5.74 14.59 3.31
CA VAL A 129 4.91 15.77 3.58
C VAL A 129 5.19 16.85 2.53
#